data_AF-A0AAD5F3B1-F1
#
_entry.id   AF-A0AAD5F3B1-F1
#
_cell.length_a   1.000
_cell.length_b   1.000
_cell.length_c   1.000
_cell.angle_alpha   90.00
_cell.angle_beta   90.00
_cell.angle_gamma   90.00
#
_symmetry.space_group_name_H-M   'P 1'
#
loop_
_entity.id
_entity.type
_entity.pdbx_description
1 polymer ?
#
loop_
_entity_poly.entity_id
_entity_poly.type
_entity_poly.pdbx_seq_one_letter_code
_entity_poly.pdbx_strand_id
1 'polypeptide(L)'
;MVTGILNSSICLLLIRRRRNRIEQLKGEDGAWIEDAGATRALAVRYFTHLFSQAQTVQNDIILPNLFPNIAPMDIGSLNINIELVDVKESLFNIGSIKAPGVDGFLASFFQNQWHVYANDIFAMVCRVFEECKVPEGLNDTLITLVPKVERPISMA
;
A
#
# COMPACT_ATOMS: atom_id res chain seq x y z
N MET A 1 39.35 -3.02 -14.08
CA MET A 1 38.31 -4.00 -14.51
C MET A 1 37.02 -3.86 -13.67
N VAL A 2 36.54 -2.62 -13.42
CA VAL A 2 35.34 -2.34 -12.59
C VAL A 2 34.29 -1.51 -13.35
N THR A 3 34.63 -0.99 -14.52
CA THR A 3 33.73 -0.17 -15.37
C THR A 3 32.76 -1.00 -16.23
N GLY A 4 32.99 -2.31 -16.40
CA GLY A 4 32.15 -3.18 -17.25
C GLY A 4 30.87 -3.71 -16.60
N ILE A 5 30.83 -3.84 -15.27
CA ILE A 5 29.69 -4.43 -14.54
C ILE A 5 28.57 -3.38 -14.35
N LEU A 6 28.94 -2.11 -14.14
CA LEU A 6 27.98 -1.02 -13.93
C LEU A 6 27.11 -0.75 -15.17
N ASN A 7 27.70 -0.85 -16.37
CA ASN A 7 26.98 -0.62 -17.63
C ASN A 7 25.95 -1.71 -17.94
N SER A 8 26.22 -2.96 -17.57
CA SER A 8 25.29 -4.08 -17.78
C SER A 8 24.06 -3.96 -16.89
N SER A 9 24.24 -3.64 -15.61
CA SER A 9 23.12 -3.44 -14.67
C SER A 9 22.24 -2.25 -15.06
N ILE A 10 22.83 -1.14 -15.49
CA ILE A 10 22.09 0.03 -16.00
C ILE A 10 21.32 -0.36 -17.28
N CYS A 11 21.95 -1.09 -18.20
CA CYS A 11 21.31 -1.53 -19.43
C CYS A 11 20.11 -2.45 -19.16
N LEU A 12 20.24 -3.42 -18.26
CA LEU A 12 19.16 -4.33 -17.86
C LEU A 12 17.98 -3.59 -17.19
N LEU A 13 18.27 -2.58 -16.36
CA LEU A 13 17.23 -1.73 -15.77
C LEU A 13 16.49 -0.91 -16.83
N LEU A 14 17.20 -0.35 -17.82
CA LEU A 14 16.60 0.39 -18.93
C LEU A 14 15.72 -0.50 -19.81
N ILE A 15 16.19 -1.71 -20.12
CA ILE A 15 15.40 -2.71 -20.89
C ILE A 15 14.13 -3.09 -20.12
N ARG A 16 14.25 -3.36 -18.81
CA ARG A 16 13.08 -3.64 -17.95
C ARG A 16 12.10 -2.47 -17.90
N ARG A 17 12.60 -1.24 -17.75
CA ARG A 17 11.77 -0.03 -17.73
C ARG A 17 11.01 0.16 -19.04
N ARG A 18 11.64 -0.10 -20.18
CA ARG A 18 10.98 -0.06 -21.50
C ARG A 18 9.92 -1.15 -21.64
N ARG A 19 10.23 -2.39 -21.25
CA ARG A 19 9.29 -3.52 -21.36
C ARG A 19 8.09 -3.41 -20.42
N ASN A 20 8.28 -2.80 -19.25
CA ASN A 20 7.21 -2.58 -18.27
C ASN A 20 6.41 -1.30 -18.52
N ARG A 21 6.74 -0.54 -19.57
CA ARG A 21 6.00 0.66 -19.94
C ARG A 21 4.65 0.24 -20.50
N ILE A 22 3.59 0.70 -19.86
CA ILE A 22 2.23 0.58 -20.36
C ILE A 22 2.00 1.78 -21.28
N GLU A 23 1.92 1.53 -22.58
CA GLU A 23 1.68 2.57 -23.58
C GLU A 23 0.19 2.75 -23.86
N GLN A 24 -0.59 1.67 -23.72
CA GLN A 24 -2.01 1.66 -24.06
C GLN A 24 -2.75 0.72 -23.11
N LEU A 25 -3.99 1.06 -22.78
CA LEU A 25 -4.93 0.15 -22.14
C LEU A 25 -6.29 0.27 -22.81
N LYS A 26 -7.06 -0.82 -22.83
CA LYS A 26 -8.46 -0.79 -23.22
C LYS A 26 -9.33 -0.28 -22.08
N GLY A 27 -10.23 0.65 -22.41
CA GLY A 27 -11.32 1.06 -21.54
C GLY A 27 -12.40 -0.01 -21.40
N GLU A 28 -13.37 0.26 -20.53
CA GLU A 28 -14.54 -0.62 -20.28
C GLU A 28 -15.44 -0.76 -21.52
N ASP A 29 -15.42 0.24 -22.39
CA ASP A 29 -16.11 0.26 -23.69
C ASP A 29 -15.34 -0.47 -24.81
N GLY A 30 -14.16 -1.03 -24.49
CA GLY A 30 -13.28 -1.70 -25.44
C GLY A 30 -12.42 -0.76 -26.30
N ALA A 31 -12.53 0.57 -26.11
CA ALA A 31 -11.73 1.55 -26.83
C ALA A 31 -10.28 1.60 -26.31
N TRP A 32 -9.32 1.83 -27.21
CA TRP A 32 -7.91 1.98 -26.84
C TRP A 32 -7.64 3.38 -26.30
N ILE A 33 -6.99 3.44 -25.14
CA ILE A 33 -6.55 4.67 -24.49
C ILE A 33 -5.03 4.71 -24.51
N GLU A 34 -4.47 5.62 -25.30
CA GLU A 34 -3.02 5.79 -25.49
C GLU A 34 -2.46 7.03 -24.77
N ASP A 35 -3.33 7.98 -24.38
CA ASP A 35 -2.91 9.16 -23.63
C ASP A 35 -2.52 8.78 -22.19
N ALA A 36 -1.32 9.17 -21.77
CA ALA A 36 -0.80 8.83 -20.44
C ALA A 36 -1.63 9.40 -19.29
N GLY A 37 -2.28 10.56 -19.49
CA GLY A 37 -3.20 11.15 -18.53
C GLY A 37 -4.47 10.33 -18.39
N ALA A 38 -5.07 9.95 -19.52
CA ALA A 38 -6.25 9.11 -19.59
C ALA A 38 -6.00 7.69 -19.06
N THR A 39 -4.84 7.09 -19.34
CA THR A 39 -4.43 5.79 -18.76
C THR A 39 -4.29 5.88 -17.24
N ARG A 40 -3.73 6.98 -16.71
CA ARG A 40 -3.66 7.22 -15.26
C ARG A 40 -5.05 7.36 -14.65
N ALA A 41 -5.93 8.15 -15.27
CA ALA A 41 -7.30 8.34 -14.80
C ALA A 41 -8.09 7.03 -14.80
N LEU A 42 -7.90 6.19 -15.83
CA LEU A 42 -8.47 4.84 -15.90
C LEU A 42 -8.00 3.99 -14.72
N ALA A 43 -6.69 3.98 -14.44
CA ALA A 43 -6.12 3.20 -13.35
C ALA A 43 -6.65 3.65 -11.98
N VAL A 44 -6.68 4.96 -11.73
CA VAL A 44 -7.25 5.53 -10.50
C VAL A 44 -8.71 5.12 -10.37
N ARG A 45 -9.53 5.35 -11.40
CA ARG A 45 -10.96 4.99 -11.37
C ARG A 45 -11.17 3.51 -11.06
N TYR A 46 -10.44 2.63 -11.76
CA TYR A 46 -10.55 1.19 -11.58
C TYR A 46 -10.23 0.78 -10.14
N PHE A 47 -9.09 1.22 -9.58
CA PHE A 47 -8.70 0.83 -8.22
C PHE A 47 -9.55 1.52 -7.14
N THR A 48 -9.96 2.76 -7.34
CA THR A 48 -10.93 3.42 -6.45
C THR A 48 -12.22 2.63 -6.40
N HIS A 49 -12.76 2.22 -7.56
CA HIS A 49 -13.96 1.39 -7.60
C HIS A 49 -13.72 0.04 -6.90
N LEU A 50 -12.62 -0.66 -7.22
CA LEU A 50 -12.27 -1.94 -6.60
C LEU A 50 -12.17 -1.88 -5.07
N PHE A 51 -11.53 -0.84 -4.52
CA PHE A 51 -11.34 -0.69 -3.07
C PHE A 51 -12.50 0.01 -2.35
N SER A 52 -13.42 0.64 -3.09
CA SER A 52 -14.62 1.27 -2.53
C SER A 52 -15.90 0.44 -2.74
N GLN A 53 -15.80 -0.68 -3.47
CA GLN A 53 -16.89 -1.64 -3.59
C GLN A 53 -17.24 -2.13 -2.18
N ALA A 54 -18.41 -1.75 -1.70
CA ALA A 54 -19.00 -2.42 -0.56
C ALA A 54 -19.12 -3.89 -0.95
N GLN A 55 -18.41 -4.78 -0.25
CA GLN A 55 -18.79 -6.17 -0.28
C GLN A 55 -20.21 -6.20 0.27
N THR A 56 -21.18 -6.36 -0.62
CA THR A 56 -22.50 -6.82 -0.23
C THR A 56 -22.26 -8.22 0.31
N VAL A 57 -21.94 -8.32 1.60
CA VAL A 57 -21.99 -9.59 2.30
C VAL A 57 -23.45 -9.98 2.15
N GLN A 58 -23.74 -10.90 1.23
CA GLN A 58 -25.00 -11.61 1.24
C GLN A 58 -25.01 -12.36 2.57
N ASN A 59 -25.55 -11.71 3.60
CA ASN A 59 -25.76 -12.24 4.94
C ASN A 59 -26.78 -13.40 4.95
N ASP A 60 -27.18 -13.89 3.76
CA ASP A 60 -28.16 -14.95 3.60
C ASP A 60 -27.57 -16.34 3.91
N ILE A 61 -26.25 -16.47 4.03
CA ILE A 61 -25.62 -17.70 4.51
C ILE A 61 -25.42 -17.60 6.02
N ILE A 62 -26.50 -17.81 6.78
CA ILE A 62 -26.41 -18.09 8.22
C ILE A 62 -25.80 -19.49 8.35
N LEU A 63 -24.47 -19.56 8.45
CA LEU A 63 -23.77 -20.78 8.83
C LEU A 63 -23.74 -20.85 10.36
N PRO A 64 -24.56 -21.71 11.00
CA PRO A 64 -24.51 -21.83 12.46
C PRO A 64 -23.12 -22.31 12.91
N ASN A 65 -22.53 -21.62 13.88
CA ASN A 65 -21.27 -21.96 14.56
C ASN A 65 -19.97 -21.92 13.74
N LEU A 66 -19.83 -21.06 12.73
CA LEU A 66 -18.59 -21.00 11.94
C LEU A 66 -17.36 -20.46 12.71
N PHE A 67 -17.58 -19.60 13.71
CA PHE A 67 -16.49 -18.94 14.45
C PHE A 67 -16.60 -19.21 15.94
N PRO A 68 -15.51 -19.65 16.61
CA PRO A 68 -15.48 -19.73 18.06
C PRO A 68 -15.68 -18.33 18.65
N ASN A 69 -16.42 -18.23 19.75
CA ASN A 69 -16.45 -17.00 20.53
C ASN A 69 -15.02 -16.70 21.00
N ILE A 70 -14.57 -15.48 20.73
CA ILE A 70 -13.29 -14.98 21.22
C ILE A 70 -13.34 -15.06 22.75
N ALA A 71 -12.31 -15.65 23.37
CA ALA A 71 -12.31 -15.81 24.81
C ALA A 71 -12.30 -14.42 25.48
N PRO A 72 -12.95 -14.23 26.65
CA PRO A 72 -12.94 -12.95 27.35
C PRO A 72 -11.53 -12.40 27.62
N MET A 73 -10.56 -13.30 27.79
CA MET A 73 -9.15 -12.95 27.95
C MET A 73 -8.56 -12.32 26.69
N ASP A 74 -8.90 -12.84 25.50
CA ASP A 74 -8.45 -12.30 24.22
C ASP A 74 -9.12 -10.96 23.91
N ILE A 75 -10.39 -10.79 24.29
CA ILE A 75 -11.06 -9.49 24.19
C ILE A 75 -10.37 -8.45 25.09
N GLY A 76 -9.95 -8.88 26.28
CA GLY A 76 -9.19 -8.05 27.20
C GLY A 76 -7.84 -7.62 26.61
N SER A 77 -7.13 -8.54 25.95
CA SER A 77 -5.83 -8.23 25.34
C SER A 77 -5.93 -7.31 24.12
N LEU A 78 -7.02 -7.36 23.36
CA LEU A 78 -7.30 -6.45 22.25
C LEU A 78 -7.62 -5.01 22.68
N ASN A 79 -8.03 -4.79 23.93
CA ASN A 79 -8.40 -3.48 24.47
C ASN A 79 -7.31 -2.85 25.35
N ILE A 80 -6.09 -3.38 25.32
CA ILE A 80 -4.97 -2.80 26.07
C ILE A 80 -4.56 -1.47 25.40
N ASN A 81 -4.13 -0.50 26.22
CA ASN A 81 -3.59 0.76 25.72
C ASN A 81 -2.31 0.53 24.91
N ILE A 82 -2.12 1.34 23.88
CA ILE A 82 -0.92 1.29 23.06
C ILE A 82 0.25 1.87 23.85
N GLU A 83 1.35 1.12 23.90
CA GLU A 83 2.61 1.56 24.48
C GLU A 83 3.59 2.03 23.41
N LEU A 84 4.56 2.86 23.82
CA LEU A 84 5.60 3.35 22.90
C LEU A 84 6.41 2.21 22.29
N VAL A 85 6.58 1.11 23.04
CA VAL A 85 7.27 -0.09 22.57
C VAL A 85 6.53 -0.75 21.41
N ASP A 86 5.19 -0.82 21.46
CA ASP A 86 4.37 -1.41 20.39
C ASP A 86 4.54 -0.63 19.08
N VAL A 87 4.53 0.70 19.18
CA VAL A 87 4.72 1.58 18.03
C VAL A 87 6.12 1.44 17.45
N LYS A 88 7.13 1.37 18.33
CA LYS A 88 8.52 1.19 17.91
C LYS A 88 8.70 -0.16 17.20
N GLU A 89 8.26 -1.25 17.79
CA GLU A 89 8.40 -2.58 17.19
C GLU A 89 7.67 -2.66 15.85
N SER A 90 6.45 -2.11 15.78
CA SER A 90 5.67 -2.03 14.55
C SER A 90 6.43 -1.28 13.44
N LEU A 91 7.01 -0.11 13.76
CA LEU A 91 7.79 0.68 12.80
C LEU A 91 9.08 -0.04 12.36
N PHE A 92 9.76 -0.73 13.27
CA PHE A 92 11.02 -1.43 12.97
C PHE A 92 10.80 -2.76 12.23
N ASN A 93 9.60 -3.34 12.32
CA ASN A 93 9.20 -4.50 11.52
C ASN A 93 8.94 -4.14 10.04
N ILE A 94 8.79 -2.84 9.71
CA ILE A 94 8.71 -2.40 8.32
C ILE A 94 10.08 -2.55 7.65
N GLY A 95 10.13 -3.22 6.51
CA GLY A 95 11.36 -3.32 5.72
C GLY A 95 11.93 -1.94 5.38
N SER A 96 13.22 -1.73 5.63
CA SER A 96 13.90 -0.42 5.54
C SER A 96 13.83 0.27 4.17
N ILE A 97 13.72 -0.52 3.09
CA ILE A 97 13.67 -0.06 1.68
C ILE A 97 12.31 -0.40 1.04
N LYS A 98 11.24 -0.41 1.84
CA LYS A 98 9.87 -0.47 1.31
C LYS A 98 9.56 0.81 0.54
N ALA A 99 8.58 0.73 -0.37
CA ALA A 99 8.18 1.86 -1.19
C ALA A 99 7.78 3.04 -0.29
N PRO A 100 8.24 4.27 -0.59
CA PRO A 100 7.89 5.44 0.19
C PRO A 100 6.41 5.80 0.02
N GLY A 101 5.89 6.56 0.97
CA GLY A 101 4.57 7.18 0.85
C GLY A 101 4.57 8.32 -0.17
N VAL A 102 3.47 9.08 -0.21
CA VAL A 102 3.37 10.32 -0.99
C VAL A 102 4.40 11.38 -0.58
N ASP A 103 4.93 11.26 0.65
CA ASP A 103 5.96 12.12 1.24
C ASP A 103 7.38 11.85 0.71
N GLY A 104 7.60 10.70 0.07
CA GLY A 104 8.90 10.31 -0.46
C GLY A 104 9.90 9.78 0.56
N PHE A 105 9.53 9.65 1.84
CA PHE A 105 10.42 9.12 2.87
C PHE A 105 10.34 7.60 2.96
N LEU A 106 11.51 6.96 3.09
CA LEU A 106 11.60 5.52 3.34
C LEU A 106 11.37 5.21 4.82
N ALA A 107 10.95 3.98 5.13
CA ALA A 107 10.86 3.51 6.51
C ALA A 107 12.19 3.66 7.28
N SER A 108 13.33 3.46 6.60
CA SER A 108 14.66 3.69 7.17
C SER A 108 14.91 5.10 7.69
N PHE A 109 14.26 6.12 7.11
CA PHE A 109 14.36 7.49 7.62
C PHE A 109 13.81 7.56 9.06
N PHE A 110 12.59 7.07 9.27
CA PHE A 110 11.94 7.08 10.58
C PHE A 110 12.64 6.15 11.59
N GLN A 111 13.15 5.01 11.14
CA GLN A 111 13.93 4.09 11.98
C GLN A 111 15.22 4.74 12.47
N ASN A 112 15.97 5.41 11.57
CA ASN A 112 17.22 6.09 11.91
C ASN A 112 16.99 7.34 12.78
N GLN A 113 15.90 8.06 12.52
CA GLN A 113 15.51 9.28 13.24
C GLN A 113 14.49 9.03 14.35
N TRP A 114 14.37 7.78 14.84
CA TRP A 114 13.36 7.41 15.85
C TRP A 114 13.43 8.30 17.09
N HIS A 115 14.64 8.59 17.58
CA HIS A 115 14.86 9.46 18.74
C HIS A 115 14.30 10.89 18.58
N VAL A 116 14.10 11.36 17.34
CA VAL A 116 13.51 12.67 17.03
C VAL A 116 11.99 12.56 16.98
N TYR A 117 11.45 11.57 16.27
CA TYR A 117 10.02 11.50 15.94
C TYR A 117 9.20 10.54 16.83
N ALA A 118 9.82 9.80 17.74
CA ALA A 118 9.16 8.78 18.55
C ALA A 118 7.90 9.30 19.25
N ASN A 119 8.00 10.46 19.90
CA ASN A 119 6.89 11.04 20.65
C ASN A 119 5.77 11.55 19.75
N ASP A 120 6.10 12.15 18.61
CA ASP A 120 5.11 12.67 17.66
C ASP A 120 4.34 11.53 17.00
N ILE A 121 5.04 10.47 16.58
CA ILE A 121 4.43 9.28 15.99
C ILE A 121 3.57 8.57 17.03
N PHE A 122 4.06 8.41 18.26
CA PHE A 122 3.31 7.78 19.34
C PHE A 122 2.03 8.55 19.67
N ALA A 123 2.13 9.88 19.86
CA ALA A 123 0.97 10.72 20.14
C ALA A 123 -0.07 10.66 19.01
N MET A 124 0.39 10.65 17.75
CA MET A 124 -0.49 10.48 16.59
C MET A 124 -1.21 9.13 16.63
N VAL A 125 -0.50 8.03 16.90
CA VAL A 125 -1.09 6.69 16.98
C VAL A 125 -2.10 6.61 18.11
N CYS A 126 -1.77 7.05 19.32
CA CYS A 126 -2.72 7.06 20.44
C CYS A 126 -4.00 7.83 20.08
N ARG A 127 -3.86 9.02 19.48
CA ARG A 127 -4.99 9.83 19.04
C ARG A 127 -5.88 9.11 18.01
N VAL A 128 -5.28 8.39 17.06
CA VAL A 128 -6.04 7.61 16.06
C VAL A 128 -6.91 6.54 16.72
N PHE A 129 -6.39 5.84 17.72
CA PHE A 129 -7.12 4.79 18.43
C PHE A 129 -8.15 5.35 19.41
N GLU A 130 -7.89 6.50 20.03
CA GLU A 130 -8.84 7.17 20.92
C GLU A 130 -10.01 7.81 20.15
N GLU A 131 -9.74 8.49 19.03
CA GLU A 131 -10.75 9.18 18.22
C GLU A 131 -11.40 8.25 17.17
N CYS A 132 -10.86 7.03 16.99
CA CYS A 132 -11.20 6.11 15.89
C CYS A 132 -11.14 6.80 14.52
N LYS A 133 -10.22 7.75 14.34
CA LYS A 133 -10.13 8.58 13.15
C LYS A 133 -8.69 8.75 12.69
N VAL A 134 -8.44 8.43 11.42
CA VAL A 134 -7.14 8.62 10.79
C VAL A 134 -7.01 10.05 10.27
N PRO A 135 -5.86 10.74 10.49
CA PRO A 135 -5.59 12.05 9.90
C PRO A 135 -5.74 12.04 8.39
N GLU A 136 -6.27 13.14 7.85
CA GLU A 136 -6.34 13.35 6.40
C GLU A 136 -4.94 13.32 5.78
N GLY A 137 -4.81 12.68 4.62
CA GLY A 137 -3.54 12.52 3.92
C GLY A 137 -2.66 11.36 4.40
N LEU A 138 -2.86 10.82 5.62
CA LEU A 138 -2.00 9.73 6.15
C LEU A 138 -2.17 8.42 5.36
N ASN A 139 -3.38 8.16 4.87
CA ASN A 139 -3.70 6.98 4.07
C ASN A 139 -3.62 7.24 2.55
N ASP A 140 -3.10 8.39 2.12
CA ASP A 140 -2.93 8.67 0.70
C ASP A 140 -1.95 7.66 0.10
N THR A 141 -2.39 7.03 -0.99
CA THR A 141 -1.67 5.90 -1.60
C THR A 141 -1.23 6.22 -3.02
N LEU A 142 0.02 5.86 -3.35
CA LEU A 142 0.53 5.91 -4.71
C LEU A 142 0.22 4.61 -5.44
N ILE A 143 -0.49 4.72 -6.58
CA ILE A 143 -0.75 3.58 -7.45
C ILE A 143 0.40 3.42 -8.44
N THR A 144 1.03 2.24 -8.44
CA THR A 144 2.01 1.84 -9.45
C THR A 144 1.54 0.57 -10.15
N LEU A 145 1.43 0.63 -11.47
CA LEU A 145 1.07 -0.52 -12.28
C LEU A 145 2.29 -1.41 -12.50
N VAL A 146 2.19 -2.68 -12.10
CA VAL A 146 3.23 -3.69 -12.32
C VAL A 146 2.67 -4.74 -13.29
N PRO A 147 3.09 -4.72 -14.57
CA PRO A 147 2.65 -5.72 -15.55
C PRO A 147 2.96 -7.14 -15.09
N LYS A 148 1.97 -8.02 -15.12
CA LYS A 148 2.13 -9.46 -14.83
C LYS A 148 2.41 -10.29 -16.08
N VAL A 149 2.04 -9.76 -17.25
CA VAL A 149 2.24 -10.38 -18.57
C VAL A 149 3.01 -9.42 -19.47
N GLU A 150 3.56 -9.96 -20.56
CA GLU A 150 4.10 -9.12 -21.63
C GLU A 150 2.97 -8.34 -22.30
N ARG A 151 3.15 -7.01 -22.44
CA ARG A 151 2.21 -6.11 -23.12
C ARG A 151 0.78 -6.20 -22.56
N PRO A 152 0.55 -5.76 -21.31
CA PRO A 152 -0.80 -5.77 -20.73
C PRO A 152 -1.74 -4.87 -21.56
N ILE A 153 -2.96 -5.34 -21.81
CA ILE A 153 -3.96 -4.64 -22.64
C ILE A 153 -5.16 -4.13 -21.83
N SER A 154 -5.36 -4.62 -20.61
CA SER A 154 -6.49 -4.24 -19.74
C SER A 154 -6.10 -4.36 -18.27
N MET A 155 -6.90 -3.74 -17.40
CA MET A 155 -6.91 -4.08 -15.97
C MET A 155 -7.59 -5.44 -15.78
N ALA A 156 -7.18 -6.19 -14.76
CA ALA A 156 -7.62 -7.58 -14.53
C ALA A 156 -8.95 -7.68 -13.77
#